data_AF-A0A1E7FDT9-F1
#
_entry.id   AF-A0A1E7FDT9-F1
#
_cell.length_a   1.000
_cell.length_b   1.000
_cell.length_c   1.000
_cell.angle_alpha   90.00
_cell.angle_beta   90.00
_cell.angle_gamma   90.00
#
_symmetry.space_group_name_H-M   'P 1'
#
loop_
_entity.id
_entity.type
_entity.pdbx_description
1 polymer ?
#
loop_
_entity_poly.entity_id
_entity_poly.type
_entity_poly.pdbx_seq_one_letter_code
_entity_poly.pdbx_strand_id
1 'polypeptide(L)'
;MRSVLDNNQHQTNANPSSSSGDISGRAFLLYVEKDEGNLSHYQCLARKQMEVFEATSDDAGNNAQGRNRPILIGQIGIRCLHCSKLPPNERKTGSVYYPNRLEGIYQTAQKMTVGHLSKRCSMIPEEVRDRLLYLKDQKSSDGGGKRYWANSVRSLGVVETARDGLSF
;
A
#
# COMPACT_ATOMS: atom_id res chain seq x y z
N MET A 1 -63.41 33.13 22.01
CA MET A 1 -63.95 32.15 22.98
C MET A 1 -64.56 30.99 22.22
N ARG A 2 -64.27 29.75 22.67
CA ARG A 2 -64.64 28.41 22.15
C ARG A 2 -63.80 27.94 20.94
N SER A 3 -63.32 26.71 20.80
CA SER A 3 -62.98 25.54 21.64
C SER A 3 -62.39 24.50 20.66
N VAL A 4 -61.09 24.18 20.69
CA VAL A 4 -60.44 22.86 20.96
C VAL A 4 -61.02 21.59 20.28
N LEU A 5 -60.07 20.77 19.74
CA LEU A 5 -60.06 19.33 19.35
C LEU A 5 -60.35 19.04 17.84
N ASP A 6 -59.62 18.19 17.10
CA ASP A 6 -58.68 17.12 17.47
C ASP A 6 -57.74 16.68 16.32
N ASN A 7 -56.70 15.95 16.72
CA ASN A 7 -55.65 15.20 16.00
C ASN A 7 -55.93 14.65 14.59
N ASN A 8 -54.90 14.67 13.73
CA ASN A 8 -54.54 13.47 12.97
C ASN A 8 -53.02 13.34 12.72
N GLN A 9 -52.49 12.18 13.11
CA GLN A 9 -51.13 11.70 12.90
C GLN A 9 -50.90 11.43 11.41
N HIS A 10 -49.67 11.58 10.90
CA HIS A 10 -49.03 10.67 9.94
C HIS A 10 -47.51 10.92 9.96
N GLN A 11 -46.80 9.98 10.58
CA GLN A 11 -45.37 9.75 10.36
C GLN A 11 -45.19 9.03 9.03
N THR A 12 -44.27 9.49 8.19
CA THR A 12 -43.54 8.60 7.28
C THR A 12 -42.08 9.03 7.18
N ASN A 13 -41.22 8.10 7.57
CA ASN A 13 -39.77 8.14 7.55
C ASN A 13 -39.20 8.50 6.17
N ALA A 14 -38.21 9.39 6.15
CA ALA A 14 -37.28 9.52 5.03
C ALA A 14 -35.88 9.07 5.51
N ASN A 15 -35.36 8.07 4.80
CA ASN A 15 -34.16 7.30 5.07
C ASN A 15 -32.89 8.13 5.37
N PRO A 16 -31.97 7.60 6.19
CA PRO A 16 -30.62 8.14 6.27
C PRO A 16 -29.92 7.88 4.94
N SER A 17 -29.43 8.97 4.37
CA SER A 17 -28.51 9.00 3.24
C SER A 17 -27.40 7.96 3.42
N SER A 18 -27.42 6.98 2.53
CA SER A 18 -26.38 6.01 2.27
C SER A 18 -25.01 6.69 2.23
N SER A 19 -24.22 6.45 3.27
CA SER A 19 -22.78 6.70 3.25
C SER A 19 -22.19 5.85 2.13
N SER A 20 -21.89 6.48 0.99
CA SER A 20 -20.98 5.97 -0.02
C SER A 20 -19.61 5.81 0.65
N GLY A 21 -19.44 4.72 1.39
CA GLY A 21 -18.17 4.36 2.00
C GLY A 21 -17.19 4.17 0.86
N ASP A 22 -16.23 5.10 0.77
CA ASP A 22 -15.07 4.93 -0.08
C ASP A 22 -14.46 3.56 0.25
N ILE A 23 -14.52 2.63 -0.71
CA ILE A 23 -13.98 1.27 -0.54
C ILE A 23 -12.46 1.37 -0.70
N SER A 24 -11.82 2.19 0.13
CA SER A 24 -10.38 2.26 0.21
C SER A 24 -9.92 0.98 0.89
N GLY A 25 -9.28 0.09 0.11
CA GLY A 25 -8.65 -1.12 0.63
C GLY A 25 -7.65 -0.80 1.76
N ARG A 26 -7.42 -1.76 2.65
CA ARG A 26 -6.49 -1.61 3.78
C ARG A 26 -5.07 -1.29 3.27
N ALA A 27 -4.37 -0.39 3.93
CA ALA A 27 -2.97 -0.11 3.65
C ALA A 27 -2.18 0.10 4.94
N PHE A 28 -0.95 -0.39 4.98
CA PHE A 28 -0.05 -0.28 6.13
C PHE A 28 1.35 0.08 5.65
N LEU A 29 1.96 1.05 6.32
CA LEU A 29 3.35 1.40 6.08
C LEU A 29 4.24 0.16 6.27
N LEU A 30 5.21 -0.04 5.37
CA LEU A 30 6.18 -1.12 5.56
C LEU A 30 7.09 -0.83 6.75
N TYR A 31 7.40 0.44 7.01
CA TYR A 31 8.25 0.79 8.15
C TYR A 31 7.57 0.47 9.49
N VAL A 32 8.35 -0.11 10.39
CA VAL A 32 8.03 -0.28 11.81
C VAL A 32 9.24 0.16 12.65
N GLU A 33 9.03 0.63 13.88
CA GLU A 33 10.12 1.13 14.74
C GLU A 33 11.25 0.11 14.94
N LYS A 34 10.90 -1.18 14.98
CA LYS A 34 11.87 -2.28 15.11
C LYS A 34 12.84 -2.38 13.93
N ASP A 35 12.57 -1.74 12.80
CA ASP A 35 13.46 -1.72 11.63
C ASP A 35 14.82 -1.11 11.97
N GLU A 36 14.87 -0.07 12.81
CA GLU A 36 16.10 0.70 13.10
C GLU A 36 17.21 -0.15 13.76
N GLY A 37 16.85 -1.27 14.40
CA GLY A 37 17.80 -2.22 15.00
C GLY A 37 18.02 -3.50 14.19
N ASN A 38 17.36 -3.66 13.03
CA ASN A 38 17.38 -4.91 12.27
C ASN A 38 17.72 -4.72 10.78
N LEU A 39 17.65 -3.50 10.28
CA LEU A 39 17.86 -3.15 8.87
C LEU A 39 18.91 -2.05 8.75
N SER A 40 19.52 -1.96 7.57
CA SER A 40 20.42 -0.84 7.30
C SER A 40 19.65 0.47 7.16
N HIS A 41 20.29 1.62 7.38
CA HIS A 41 19.66 2.93 7.19
C HIS A 41 19.03 3.09 5.80
N TYR A 42 19.66 2.52 4.76
CA TYR A 42 19.10 2.50 3.40
C TYR A 42 17.78 1.75 3.34
N GLN A 43 17.71 0.57 3.96
CA GLN A 43 16.50 -0.24 4.02
C GLN A 43 15.40 0.39 4.88
N CYS A 44 15.74 0.96 6.04
CA CYS A 44 14.80 1.72 6.87
C CYS A 44 14.20 2.89 6.08
N LEU A 45 15.05 3.69 5.42
CA LEU A 45 14.59 4.84 4.64
C LEU A 45 13.67 4.40 3.49
N ALA A 46 14.03 3.32 2.78
CA ALA A 46 13.19 2.77 1.73
C ALA A 46 11.80 2.33 2.24
N ARG A 47 11.75 1.63 3.39
CA ARG A 47 10.49 1.17 4.00
C ARG A 47 9.59 2.32 4.43
N LYS A 48 10.15 3.45 4.85
CA LYS A 48 9.40 4.68 5.16
C LYS A 48 8.69 5.28 3.93
N GLN A 49 9.08 4.88 2.70
CA GLN A 49 8.49 5.40 1.45
C GLN A 49 7.51 4.43 0.79
N MET A 50 7.19 3.31 1.45
CA MET A 50 6.41 2.23 0.87
C MET A 50 5.35 1.71 1.84
N GLU A 51 4.26 1.23 1.28
CA GLU A 51 3.18 0.58 2.02
C GLU A 51 2.79 -0.74 1.35
N VAL A 52 2.35 -1.70 2.17
CA VAL A 52 1.51 -2.81 1.69
C VAL A 52 0.08 -2.32 1.60
N PHE A 53 -0.66 -2.79 0.60
CA PHE A 53 -2.05 -2.42 0.41
C PHE A 53 -2.87 -3.54 -0.20
N GLU A 54 -4.16 -3.52 0.07
CA GLU A 54 -5.18 -4.40 -0.50
C GLU A 54 -5.66 -3.83 -1.83
N ALA A 55 -5.55 -4.63 -2.90
CA ALA A 55 -6.04 -4.27 -4.21
C ALA A 55 -7.56 -4.05 -4.19
N THR A 56 -7.99 -2.96 -4.83
CA THR A 56 -9.38 -2.59 -5.01
C THR A 56 -9.86 -2.94 -6.43
N SER A 57 -11.12 -2.62 -6.75
CA SER A 57 -11.64 -2.73 -8.12
C SER A 57 -10.80 -1.95 -9.14
N ASP A 58 -10.27 -0.79 -8.73
CA ASP A 58 -9.49 0.10 -9.59
C ASP A 58 -8.13 -0.51 -9.96
N ASP A 59 -7.62 -1.38 -9.10
CA ASP A 59 -6.38 -2.10 -9.32
C ASP A 59 -6.59 -3.34 -10.23
N ALA A 60 -7.72 -4.04 -10.07
CA ALA A 60 -8.03 -5.26 -10.81
C ALA A 60 -8.33 -5.02 -12.31
N GLY A 61 -8.91 -3.87 -12.65
CA GLY A 61 -9.21 -3.49 -14.04
C GLY A 61 -7.96 -3.13 -14.86
N ASN A 62 -6.87 -2.76 -14.17
CA ASN A 62 -5.60 -2.40 -14.78
C ASN A 62 -4.68 -3.62 -14.78
N ASN A 63 -4.82 -4.52 -15.76
CA ASN A 63 -3.84 -5.59 -15.98
C ASN A 63 -2.45 -4.98 -16.17
N ALA A 64 -1.65 -4.95 -15.10
CA ALA A 64 -0.32 -4.38 -15.13
C ALA A 64 0.49 -5.06 -16.24
N GLN A 65 0.87 -4.30 -17.26
CA GLN A 65 1.58 -4.79 -18.43
C GLN A 65 2.75 -5.72 -18.02
N GLY A 66 2.75 -6.94 -18.56
CA GLY A 66 3.79 -7.94 -18.31
C GLY A 66 3.56 -8.87 -17.11
N ARG A 67 2.41 -8.82 -16.43
CA ARG A 67 1.99 -9.88 -15.51
C ARG A 67 1.30 -11.02 -16.26
N ASN A 68 1.72 -12.25 -15.94
CA ASN A 68 1.07 -13.47 -16.44
C ASN A 68 -0.25 -13.80 -15.72
N ARG A 69 -0.59 -13.07 -14.64
CA ARG A 69 -1.78 -13.32 -13.82
C ARG A 69 -2.49 -11.99 -13.52
N PRO A 70 -3.83 -11.96 -13.59
CA PRO A 70 -4.60 -10.78 -13.23
C PRO A 70 -4.35 -10.38 -11.77
N ILE A 71 -4.61 -9.11 -11.48
CA ILE A 71 -4.68 -8.61 -10.10
C ILE A 71 -6.09 -8.92 -9.60
N LEU A 72 -6.19 -9.52 -8.42
CA LEU A 72 -7.47 -9.86 -7.81
C LEU A 72 -7.82 -8.82 -6.75
N ILE A 73 -9.10 -8.46 -6.64
CA ILE A 73 -9.57 -7.64 -5.51
C ILE A 73 -9.22 -8.37 -4.21
N GLY A 74 -8.67 -7.66 -3.23
CA GLY A 74 -8.16 -8.24 -1.98
C GLY A 74 -6.70 -8.68 -2.04
N GLN A 75 -6.08 -8.76 -3.22
CA GLN A 75 -4.67 -9.16 -3.36
C GLN A 75 -3.74 -8.10 -2.76
N ILE A 76 -2.77 -8.52 -1.96
CA ILE A 76 -1.79 -7.60 -1.36
C ILE A 76 -0.71 -7.22 -2.36
N GLY A 77 -0.58 -5.92 -2.58
CA GLY A 77 0.52 -5.29 -3.29
C GLY A 77 1.46 -4.52 -2.36
N ILE A 78 2.59 -4.11 -2.91
CA ILE A 78 3.44 -3.05 -2.37
C ILE A 78 3.34 -1.86 -3.31
N ARG A 79 3.16 -0.66 -2.77
CA ARG A 79 3.18 0.58 -3.55
C ARG A 79 4.03 1.67 -2.92
N CYS A 80 4.44 2.62 -3.75
CA CYS A 80 5.07 3.86 -3.34
C CYS A 80 4.04 4.72 -2.60
N LEU A 81 4.36 5.10 -1.36
CA LEU A 81 3.51 5.93 -0.48
C LEU A 81 3.17 7.30 -1.11
N HIS A 82 4.07 7.82 -1.94
CA HIS A 82 3.88 9.12 -2.58
C HIS A 82 2.98 9.04 -3.81
N CYS A 83 3.14 7.99 -4.62
CA CYS A 83 2.33 7.77 -5.81
C CYS A 83 0.95 7.17 -5.49
N SER A 84 0.71 6.63 -4.30
CA SER A 84 -0.63 6.16 -3.91
C SER A 84 -1.68 7.26 -3.92
N LYS A 85 -1.24 8.52 -3.72
CA LYS A 85 -2.06 9.74 -3.79
C LYS A 85 -2.45 10.15 -5.20
N LEU A 86 -1.83 9.54 -6.23
CA LEU A 86 -2.15 9.80 -7.62
C LEU A 86 -3.18 8.80 -8.15
N PRO A 87 -4.03 9.20 -9.10
CA PRO A 87 -4.84 8.29 -9.89
C PRO A 87 -3.99 7.21 -10.60
N PRO A 88 -4.48 5.97 -10.75
CA PRO A 88 -3.69 4.86 -11.32
C PRO A 88 -3.00 5.16 -12.66
N ASN A 89 -3.65 5.90 -13.56
CA ASN A 89 -3.14 6.29 -14.87
C ASN A 89 -2.01 7.34 -14.83
N GLU A 90 -1.85 8.06 -13.72
CA GLU A 90 -0.79 9.05 -13.55
C GLU A 90 0.44 8.48 -12.81
N ARG A 91 0.30 7.30 -12.20
CA ARG A 91 1.38 6.65 -11.46
C ARG A 91 2.49 6.21 -12.42
N LYS A 92 3.72 6.66 -12.15
CA LYS A 92 4.89 6.26 -12.95
C LYS A 92 5.17 4.76 -12.80
N THR A 93 5.69 4.14 -13.86
CA THR A 93 6.07 2.72 -13.89
C THR A 93 6.97 2.34 -12.71
N GLY A 94 6.67 1.19 -12.09
CA GLY A 94 7.40 0.67 -10.93
C GLY A 94 6.98 1.28 -9.59
N SER A 95 5.89 2.06 -9.55
CA SER A 95 5.29 2.57 -8.31
C SER A 95 4.45 1.54 -7.57
N VAL A 96 4.07 0.43 -8.21
CA VAL A 96 3.24 -0.64 -7.65
C VAL A 96 3.75 -2.00 -8.11
N TYR A 97 3.74 -2.97 -7.21
CA TYR A 97 4.07 -4.37 -7.49
C TYR A 97 3.19 -5.32 -6.66
N TYR A 98 2.98 -6.52 -7.17
CA TYR A 98 2.19 -7.56 -6.52
C TYR A 98 3.02 -8.85 -6.35
N PRO A 99 3.81 -8.97 -5.27
CA PRO A 99 4.57 -10.18 -5.01
C PRO A 99 3.64 -11.35 -4.67
N ASN A 100 3.99 -12.56 -5.11
CA ASN A 100 3.18 -13.76 -4.87
C ASN A 100 3.54 -14.49 -3.57
N ARG A 101 4.63 -14.10 -2.92
CA ARG A 101 5.18 -14.73 -1.70
C ARG A 101 5.77 -13.65 -0.79
N LEU A 102 5.73 -13.89 0.52
CA LEU A 102 6.25 -12.99 1.55
C LEU A 102 7.76 -12.75 1.38
N GLU A 103 8.52 -13.80 1.07
CA GLU A 103 9.96 -13.68 0.80
C GLU A 103 10.27 -12.82 -0.44
N GLY A 104 9.28 -12.65 -1.33
CA GLY A 104 9.34 -11.80 -2.53
C GLY A 104 9.18 -10.31 -2.23
N ILE A 105 8.68 -9.94 -1.05
CA ILE A 105 8.54 -8.55 -0.60
C ILE A 105 9.90 -7.84 -0.67
N TYR A 106 10.96 -8.48 -0.14
CA TYR A 106 12.31 -7.89 -0.12
C TYR A 106 12.76 -7.48 -1.52
N GLN A 107 12.75 -8.41 -2.50
CA GLN A 107 13.24 -8.11 -3.85
C GLN A 107 12.36 -7.08 -4.55
N THR A 108 11.05 -7.11 -4.28
CA THR A 108 10.10 -6.16 -4.86
C THR A 108 10.33 -4.74 -4.34
N ALA A 109 10.51 -4.59 -3.03
CA ALA A 109 10.88 -3.32 -2.42
C ALA A 109 12.22 -2.81 -2.98
N GLN A 110 13.25 -3.66 -3.06
CA GLN A 110 14.54 -3.26 -3.64
C GLN A 110 14.39 -2.76 -5.10
N LYS A 111 13.60 -3.46 -5.92
CA LYS A 111 13.29 -3.03 -7.29
C LYS A 111 12.58 -1.68 -7.34
N MET A 112 11.60 -1.45 -6.45
CA MET A 112 10.92 -0.17 -6.33
C MET A 112 11.88 0.94 -5.91
N THR A 113 12.75 0.71 -4.92
CA THR A 113 13.72 1.71 -4.48
C THR A 113 14.64 2.13 -5.62
N VAL A 114 15.29 1.16 -6.27
CA VAL A 114 16.31 1.43 -7.30
C VAL A 114 15.70 1.94 -8.60
N GLY A 115 14.56 1.38 -9.01
CA GLY A 115 13.94 1.66 -10.30
C GLY A 115 12.98 2.84 -10.28
N HIS A 116 12.22 3.00 -9.20
CA HIS A 116 11.18 4.01 -9.10
C HIS A 116 11.59 5.15 -8.16
N LEU A 117 11.81 4.90 -6.86
CA LEU A 117 12.06 5.96 -5.87
C LEU A 117 13.30 6.78 -6.24
N SER A 118 14.41 6.13 -6.57
CA SER A 118 15.67 6.80 -6.89
C SER A 118 15.71 7.50 -8.26
N LYS A 119 14.78 7.21 -9.18
CA LYS A 119 14.93 7.60 -10.60
C LYS A 119 13.70 8.24 -11.22
N ARG A 120 12.51 7.69 -10.98
CA ARG A 120 11.30 7.97 -11.79
C ARG A 120 10.15 8.59 -11.01
N CYS A 121 10.12 8.40 -9.69
CA CYS A 121 9.04 8.94 -8.87
C CYS A 121 9.01 10.46 -9.00
N SER A 122 7.88 11.07 -9.32
CA SER A 122 7.76 12.54 -9.37
C SER A 122 7.26 13.13 -8.05
N MET A 123 6.78 12.29 -7.13
CA MET A 123 6.11 12.71 -5.90
C MET A 123 6.97 12.53 -4.65
N ILE A 124 8.09 11.79 -4.75
CA ILE A 124 9.01 11.63 -3.61
C ILE A 124 9.74 12.95 -3.35
N PRO A 125 9.85 13.40 -2.09
CA PRO A 125 10.66 14.57 -1.75
C PRO A 125 12.11 14.40 -2.22
N GLU A 126 12.69 15.48 -2.76
CA GLU A 126 14.05 15.47 -3.32
C GLU A 126 15.08 15.07 -2.26
N GLU A 127 14.97 15.65 -1.05
CA GLU A 127 15.81 15.33 0.10
C GLU A 127 15.83 13.82 0.44
N VAL A 128 14.68 13.14 0.32
CA VAL A 128 14.56 11.71 0.57
C VAL A 128 15.24 10.91 -0.54
N ARG A 129 15.06 11.32 -1.80
CA ARG A 129 15.72 10.68 -2.94
C ARG A 129 17.24 10.80 -2.84
N ASP A 130 17.75 12.00 -2.57
CA ASP A 130 19.18 12.26 -2.43
C ASP A 130 19.76 11.45 -1.29
N ARG A 131 19.04 11.35 -0.17
CA ARG A 131 19.46 10.50 0.94
C ARG A 131 19.45 9.02 0.59
N LEU A 132 18.47 8.53 -0.17
CA LEU A 132 18.48 7.15 -0.68
C LEU A 132 19.68 6.88 -1.59
N LEU A 133 20.02 7.82 -2.49
CA LEU A 133 21.17 7.71 -3.38
C LEU A 133 22.48 7.69 -2.59
N TYR A 134 22.65 8.60 -1.64
CA TYR A 134 23.81 8.66 -0.76
C TYR A 134 23.99 7.36 0.05
N LEU A 135 22.91 6.84 0.66
CA LEU A 135 22.96 5.64 1.49
C LEU A 135 23.17 4.36 0.68
N LYS A 136 22.77 4.33 -0.59
CA LYS A 136 22.91 3.15 -1.46
C LYS A 136 24.37 2.76 -1.68
N ASP A 137 25.26 3.74 -1.75
CA ASP A 137 26.68 3.53 -2.05
C ASP A 137 27.50 3.24 -0.78
N GLN A 138 26.89 3.32 0.40
CA GLN A 138 27.51 2.92 1.66
C GLN A 138 27.50 1.38 1.76
N LYS A 139 28.68 0.78 1.91
CA LYS A 139 28.80 -0.65 2.22
C LYS A 139 28.24 -0.92 3.62
N SER A 140 26.97 -1.31 3.72
CA SER A 140 26.39 -1.85 4.95
C SER A 140 26.34 -3.37 4.87
N SER A 141 27.10 -4.07 5.71
CA SER A 141 26.98 -5.54 5.89
C SER A 141 25.70 -5.93 6.64
N ASP A 142 25.04 -4.98 7.30
CA ASP A 142 24.10 -5.24 8.39
C ASP A 142 22.64 -4.94 8.00
N GLY A 143 22.18 -5.50 6.88
CA GLY A 143 20.79 -5.40 6.46
C GLY A 143 20.03 -6.70 6.70
N GLY A 144 18.93 -6.66 7.46
CA GLY A 144 18.03 -7.79 7.59
C GLY A 144 17.54 -8.26 6.21
N GLY A 145 17.76 -9.55 5.96
CA GLY A 145 17.46 -10.19 4.68
C GLY A 145 15.98 -10.49 4.47
N LYS A 146 15.69 -11.29 3.45
CA LYS A 146 14.34 -11.66 3.01
C LYS A 146 13.42 -12.12 4.16
N ARG A 147 13.96 -12.93 5.07
CA ARG A 147 13.24 -13.46 6.25
C ARG A 147 12.72 -12.37 7.18
N TYR A 148 13.49 -11.31 7.44
CA TYR A 148 13.03 -10.21 8.30
C TYR A 148 11.86 -9.47 7.64
N TRP A 149 12.01 -9.14 6.36
CA TRP A 149 10.98 -8.47 5.58
C TRP A 149 9.68 -9.28 5.51
N ALA A 150 9.79 -10.58 5.27
CA ALA A 150 8.66 -11.50 5.26
C ALA A 150 7.95 -11.55 6.63
N ASN A 151 8.70 -11.68 7.73
CA ASN A 151 8.14 -11.74 9.07
C ASN A 151 7.48 -10.43 9.49
N SER A 152 8.07 -9.28 9.15
CA SER A 152 7.48 -7.98 9.44
C SER A 152 6.15 -7.81 8.71
N VAL A 153 6.07 -8.17 7.42
CA VAL A 153 4.80 -8.11 6.68
C VAL A 153 3.78 -9.11 7.21
N ARG A 154 4.22 -10.32 7.60
CA ARG A 154 3.35 -11.31 8.27
C ARG A 154 2.76 -10.78 9.59
N SER A 155 3.53 -9.99 10.35
CA SER A 155 3.04 -9.38 11.59
C SER A 155 1.93 -8.34 11.37
N LEU A 156 1.75 -7.86 10.14
CA LEU A 156 0.61 -7.02 9.73
C LEU A 156 -0.64 -7.83 9.35
N GLY A 157 -0.62 -9.15 9.56
CA GLY A 157 -1.70 -10.07 9.21
C GLY A 157 -1.63 -10.65 7.80
N VAL A 158 -0.59 -10.33 7.02
CA VAL A 158 -0.48 -10.81 5.63
C VAL A 158 -0.03 -12.28 5.59
N VAL A 159 -0.76 -13.09 4.82
CA VAL A 159 -0.49 -14.52 4.62
C VAL A 159 -0.32 -14.86 3.14
N GLU A 160 0.35 -15.99 2.86
CA GLU A 160 0.44 -16.54 1.52
C GLU A 160 -0.78 -17.42 1.24
N THR A 161 -1.44 -17.19 0.09
CA THR A 161 -2.54 -18.02 -0.38
C THR A 161 -2.16 -18.71 -1.67
N ALA A 162 -2.58 -19.98 -1.82
CA ALA A 162 -2.26 -20.77 -3.01
C ALA A 162 -2.86 -20.20 -4.30
N ARG A 163 -3.94 -19.43 -4.19
CA ARG A 163 -4.74 -18.96 -5.32
C ARG A 163 -4.40 -17.50 -5.70
N ASP A 164 -4.21 -16.65 -4.70
CA ASP A 164 -4.25 -15.18 -4.86
C ASP A 164 -2.91 -14.51 -4.50
N GLY A 165 -1.89 -15.30 -4.14
CA GLY A 165 -0.56 -14.79 -3.79
C GLY A 165 -0.53 -14.34 -2.33
N LEU A 166 -0.74 -13.06 -2.07
CA LEU A 166 -0.77 -12.51 -0.72
C LEU A 166 -2.17 -11.94 -0.43
N SER A 167 -2.69 -12.22 0.77
CA SER A 167 -3.94 -11.65 1.32
C SER A 167 -3.71 -11.26 2.78
N PHE A 168 -4.61 -10.46 3.36
CA PHE A 168 -4.78 -10.45 4.82
C PHE A 168 -5.53 -11.71 5.29
#